data_AF-A0A1E7IS36-F1
#
_entry.id   AF-A0A1E7IS36-F1
#
_cell.length_a   1.000
_cell.length_b   1.000
_cell.length_c   1.000
_cell.angle_alpha   90.00
_cell.angle_beta   90.00
_cell.angle_gamma   90.00
#
_symmetry.space_group_name_H-M   'P 1'
#
loop_
_entity.id
_entity.type
_entity.pdbx_description
1 polymer ?
#
loop_
_entity_poly.entity_id
_entity_poly.type
_entity_poly.pdbx_seq_one_letter_code
_entity_poly.pdbx_strand_id
1 'polypeptide(L)'
;MRERSVVYGGIENLEKAISLTRKHYKNKRIIVLSSHVPSIIGDDLEFVDADMYFDCGGFQPMWQGIEAFLERLGDFICENGHKEEAPTNLVNLIGFQRDVVGAEEDLEELKRILLSSGVEVNVIPDSLESLRYARYASLNVAFGYGVKLARRMEREFGIPYIVVDYPYGVEGMRLFINKLSEYIVFEHDNTNGKGAFSEISEKLKRYRNNLPLFYDVPVCVVGDLPKISGMSKFLECELGMNVELAFATSSAMKEFDFNVPRTKFAESYDEFIEEIKGLDIKVLFGTDEERRIRKDAIVFAFPSFTRMSYVPYLGKGTLNLIADIYERLMGWI
;
A
#
# COMPACT_ATOMS: atom_id res chain seq x y z
N MET A 1 1.17 -19.69 -23.13
CA MET A 1 1.81 -20.97 -23.49
C MET A 1 0.78 -22.07 -23.55
N ARG A 2 1.03 -23.13 -24.32
CA ARG A 2 0.23 -24.39 -24.30
C ARG A 2 1.14 -25.53 -23.86
N GLU A 3 0.59 -26.71 -23.60
CA GLU A 3 1.37 -27.89 -23.20
C GLU A 3 2.53 -28.19 -24.16
N ARG A 4 2.31 -28.03 -25.47
CA ARG A 4 3.37 -28.15 -26.48
C ARG A 4 4.53 -27.17 -26.26
N SER A 5 4.28 -25.97 -25.74
CA SER A 5 5.32 -24.98 -25.41
C SER A 5 6.24 -25.44 -24.28
N VAL A 6 5.83 -26.42 -23.48
CA VAL A 6 6.70 -27.01 -22.44
C VAL A 6 7.80 -27.86 -23.07
N VAL A 7 7.51 -28.49 -24.21
CA VAL A 7 8.47 -29.37 -24.91
C VAL A 7 9.39 -28.58 -25.84
N TYR A 8 8.85 -27.57 -26.53
CA TYR A 8 9.56 -26.86 -27.60
C TYR A 8 9.94 -25.41 -27.25
N GLY A 9 9.66 -24.96 -26.03
CA GLY A 9 9.85 -23.57 -25.61
C GLY A 9 8.68 -22.64 -25.97
N GLY A 10 8.65 -21.49 -25.30
CA GLY A 10 7.61 -20.48 -25.44
C GLY A 10 7.97 -19.29 -26.34
N ILE A 11 9.25 -19.12 -26.68
CA ILE A 11 9.82 -17.91 -27.30
C ILE A 11 9.09 -17.48 -28.58
N GLU A 12 8.89 -18.37 -29.55
CA GLU A 12 8.24 -18.01 -30.81
C GLU A 12 6.81 -17.46 -30.60
N ASN A 13 6.09 -17.98 -29.59
CA ASN A 13 4.75 -17.50 -29.26
C ASN A 13 4.81 -16.13 -28.59
N LEU A 14 5.83 -15.89 -27.75
CA LEU A 14 6.06 -14.60 -27.10
C LEU A 14 6.41 -13.52 -28.13
N GLU A 15 7.35 -13.80 -29.04
CA GLU A 15 7.72 -12.87 -30.11
C GLU A 15 6.52 -12.50 -31.00
N LYS A 16 5.68 -13.48 -31.35
CA LYS A 16 4.43 -13.22 -32.08
C LYS A 16 3.49 -12.34 -31.28
N ALA A 17 3.34 -12.57 -29.97
CA ALA A 17 2.48 -11.75 -29.11
C ALA A 17 3.01 -10.31 -29.00
N ILE A 18 4.32 -10.13 -28.87
CA ILE A 18 4.98 -8.82 -28.83
C ILE A 18 4.82 -8.09 -30.15
N SER A 19 5.07 -8.75 -31.27
CA SER A 19 4.90 -8.18 -32.62
C SER A 19 3.46 -7.69 -32.85
N LEU A 20 2.46 -8.51 -32.46
CA LEU A 20 1.05 -8.11 -32.50
C LEU A 20 0.78 -6.93 -31.57
N THR A 21 1.33 -6.94 -30.36
CA THR A 21 1.16 -5.86 -29.38
C THR A 21 1.75 -4.55 -29.91
N ARG A 22 2.97 -4.53 -30.44
CA ARG A 22 3.59 -3.36 -31.08
C ARG A 22 2.76 -2.84 -32.27
N LYS A 23 2.23 -3.75 -33.09
CA LYS A 23 1.40 -3.39 -34.25
C LYS A 23 0.13 -2.62 -33.83
N HIS A 24 -0.52 -3.03 -32.74
CA HIS A 24 -1.75 -2.43 -32.26
C HIS A 24 -1.55 -1.28 -31.26
N TYR A 25 -0.43 -1.27 -30.53
CA TYR A 25 -0.12 -0.32 -29.45
C TYR A 25 1.24 0.36 -29.67
N LYS A 26 1.37 1.11 -30.77
CA LYS A 26 2.64 1.68 -31.25
C LYS A 26 3.41 2.55 -30.24
N ASN A 27 2.70 3.23 -29.34
CA ASN A 27 3.28 4.20 -28.39
C ASN A 27 3.28 3.69 -26.94
N LYS A 28 3.20 2.37 -26.73
CA LYS A 28 3.21 1.76 -25.40
C LYS A 28 4.50 0.98 -25.19
N ARG A 29 5.01 1.03 -23.96
CA ARG A 29 6.10 0.15 -23.51
C ARG A 29 5.53 -1.25 -23.28
N ILE A 30 6.33 -2.27 -23.58
CA ILE A 30 5.99 -3.68 -23.39
C ILE A 30 6.86 -4.22 -22.26
N ILE A 31 6.21 -4.61 -21.17
CA ILE A 31 6.84 -5.30 -20.05
C ILE A 31 6.41 -6.76 -20.12
N VAL A 32 7.38 -7.67 -20.10
CA VAL A 32 7.15 -9.12 -20.10
C VAL A 32 7.41 -9.65 -18.70
N LEU A 33 6.41 -10.31 -18.12
CA LEU A 33 6.50 -10.98 -16.83
C LEU A 33 6.43 -12.50 -17.08
N SER A 34 7.43 -13.27 -16.66
CA SER A 34 7.36 -14.74 -16.75
C SER A 34 6.71 -15.33 -15.51
N SER A 35 5.86 -16.34 -15.72
CA SER A 35 5.36 -17.20 -14.66
C SER A 35 6.29 -18.40 -14.44
N HIS A 36 6.01 -19.23 -13.43
CA HIS A 36 6.84 -20.38 -13.07
C HIS A 36 7.20 -21.32 -14.23
N VAL A 37 6.27 -21.57 -15.16
CA VAL A 37 6.48 -22.53 -16.26
C VAL A 37 7.61 -22.08 -17.22
N PRO A 38 7.54 -20.90 -17.86
CA PRO A 38 8.63 -20.41 -18.70
C PRO A 38 9.97 -20.33 -17.97
N SER A 39 9.98 -19.93 -16.69
CA SER A 39 11.21 -19.83 -15.90
C SER A 39 11.83 -21.20 -15.60
N ILE A 40 11.02 -22.24 -15.34
CA ILE A 40 11.50 -23.62 -15.13
C ILE A 40 12.05 -24.22 -16.42
N ILE A 41 11.39 -23.98 -17.55
CA ILE A 41 11.85 -24.46 -18.87
C ILE A 41 13.18 -23.80 -19.26
N GLY A 42 13.45 -22.61 -18.73
CA GLY A 42 14.66 -21.84 -19.03
C GLY A 42 14.58 -21.21 -20.42
N ASP A 43 13.39 -20.71 -20.80
CA ASP A 43 13.21 -19.93 -22.02
C ASP A 43 14.18 -18.72 -21.98
N ASP A 44 15.06 -18.60 -22.98
CA ASP A 44 16.01 -17.49 -23.08
C ASP A 44 15.36 -16.27 -23.70
N LEU A 45 15.36 -15.18 -22.93
CA LEU A 45 14.64 -13.95 -23.26
C LEU A 45 15.58 -12.81 -23.66
N GLU A 46 16.89 -13.08 -23.80
CA GLU A 46 17.92 -12.09 -24.13
C GLU A 46 17.59 -11.30 -25.42
N PHE A 47 17.03 -11.96 -26.43
CA PHE A 47 16.77 -11.37 -27.75
C PHE A 47 15.31 -10.92 -27.96
N VAL A 48 14.49 -10.96 -26.93
CA VAL A 48 13.08 -10.59 -27.03
C VAL A 48 12.93 -9.06 -27.06
N ASP A 49 12.22 -8.55 -28.09
CA ASP A 49 11.95 -7.11 -28.28
C ASP A 49 10.91 -6.55 -27.27
N ALA A 50 11.26 -6.57 -25.98
CA ALA A 50 10.51 -5.98 -24.90
C ALA A 50 11.28 -4.81 -24.28
N ASP A 51 10.56 -3.82 -23.76
CA ASP A 51 11.18 -2.69 -23.05
C ASP A 51 11.70 -3.10 -21.67
N MET A 52 11.11 -4.13 -21.07
CA MET A 52 11.57 -4.72 -19.83
C MET A 52 11.12 -6.18 -19.76
N TYR A 53 12.02 -7.05 -19.32
CA TYR A 53 11.69 -8.41 -18.92
C TYR A 53 11.93 -8.58 -17.42
N PHE A 54 11.01 -9.23 -16.74
CA PHE A 54 11.11 -9.52 -15.32
C PHE A 54 10.66 -10.94 -15.00
N ASP A 55 11.54 -11.69 -14.33
CA ASP A 55 11.25 -13.07 -13.95
C ASP A 55 10.45 -13.14 -12.65
N CYS A 56 9.16 -13.49 -12.74
CA CYS A 56 8.30 -13.73 -11.58
C CYS A 56 8.15 -15.22 -11.25
N GLY A 57 8.91 -16.11 -11.91
CA GLY A 57 8.78 -17.55 -11.75
C GLY A 57 9.47 -18.14 -10.52
N GLY A 58 10.12 -17.32 -9.69
CA GLY A 58 10.76 -17.76 -8.45
C GLY A 58 9.76 -18.23 -7.37
N PHE A 59 10.24 -19.03 -6.43
CA PHE A 59 9.48 -19.47 -5.23
C PHE A 59 9.56 -18.48 -4.07
N GLN A 60 9.94 -17.23 -4.35
CA GLN A 60 10.07 -16.20 -3.32
C GLN A 60 8.69 -15.64 -2.93
N PRO A 61 8.55 -15.12 -1.69
CA PRO A 61 7.33 -14.42 -1.29
C PRO A 61 6.98 -13.28 -2.25
N MET A 62 5.68 -13.05 -2.45
CA MET A 62 5.14 -12.05 -3.38
C MET A 62 5.78 -10.66 -3.19
N TRP A 63 5.99 -10.24 -1.94
CA TRP A 63 6.56 -8.95 -1.62
C TRP A 63 7.98 -8.73 -2.19
N GLN A 64 8.80 -9.79 -2.29
CA GLN A 64 10.13 -9.68 -2.88
C GLN A 64 10.05 -9.42 -4.38
N GLY A 65 9.08 -10.06 -5.05
CA GLY A 65 8.78 -9.81 -6.46
C GLY A 65 8.33 -8.38 -6.69
N ILE A 66 7.46 -7.84 -5.82
CA ILE A 66 7.02 -6.43 -5.87
C ILE A 66 8.23 -5.49 -5.69
N GLU A 67 9.05 -5.69 -4.65
CA GLU A 67 10.25 -4.86 -4.40
C GLU A 67 11.20 -4.86 -5.60
N ALA A 68 11.51 -6.03 -6.15
CA ALA A 68 12.43 -6.16 -7.27
C ALA A 68 11.84 -5.60 -8.57
N PHE A 69 10.52 -5.72 -8.78
CA PHE A 69 9.85 -5.10 -9.93
C PHE A 69 9.89 -3.58 -9.83
N LEU A 70 9.55 -3.01 -8.66
CA LEU A 70 9.60 -1.57 -8.43
C LEU A 70 11.03 -1.03 -8.58
N GLU A 71 12.03 -1.72 -8.05
CA GLU A 71 13.45 -1.35 -8.24
C GLU A 71 13.82 -1.29 -9.72
N ARG A 72 13.32 -2.24 -10.53
CA ARG A 72 13.59 -2.29 -11.96
C ARG A 72 12.87 -1.19 -12.76
N LEU A 73 11.72 -0.70 -12.30
CA LEU A 73 11.10 0.50 -12.87
C LEU A 73 12.02 1.74 -12.81
N GLY A 74 13.02 1.73 -11.91
CA GLY A 74 14.08 2.73 -11.88
C GLY A 74 14.84 2.88 -13.20
N ASP A 75 14.88 1.85 -14.05
CA ASP A 75 15.51 1.93 -15.38
C ASP A 75 14.79 2.95 -16.27
N PHE A 76 13.45 2.94 -16.28
CA PHE A 76 12.65 3.93 -17.00
C PHE A 76 12.78 5.34 -16.41
N ILE A 77 13.09 5.45 -15.12
CA ILE A 77 13.39 6.74 -14.49
C ILE A 77 14.77 7.22 -14.96
N CYS A 78 15.79 6.36 -15.01
CA CYS A 78 17.13 6.72 -15.48
C CYS A 78 17.17 7.18 -16.94
N GLU A 79 16.38 6.56 -17.82
CA GLU A 79 16.37 6.86 -19.26
C GLU A 79 16.19 8.35 -19.60
N ASN A 80 15.46 9.13 -18.80
CA ASN A 80 15.14 10.53 -19.15
C ASN A 80 16.14 11.59 -18.63
N GLY A 81 17.41 11.23 -18.39
CA GLY A 81 18.50 12.18 -18.13
C GLY A 81 18.70 12.64 -16.67
N HIS A 82 19.63 13.58 -16.46
CA HIS A 82 19.96 14.10 -15.12
C HIS A 82 18.94 15.13 -14.60
N LYS A 83 18.92 15.34 -13.29
CA LYS A 83 18.08 16.34 -12.62
C LYS A 83 18.62 17.75 -12.92
N GLU A 84 18.08 18.43 -13.93
CA GLU A 84 18.48 19.80 -14.29
C GLU A 84 17.68 20.88 -13.54
N GLU A 85 16.50 20.55 -13.00
CA GLU A 85 15.62 21.50 -12.32
C GLU A 85 15.62 21.32 -10.79
N ALA A 86 15.42 22.43 -10.07
CA ALA A 86 15.29 22.45 -8.62
C ALA A 86 14.15 21.52 -8.15
N PRO A 87 14.24 20.94 -6.93
CA PRO A 87 13.18 20.09 -6.40
C PRO A 87 11.84 20.83 -6.41
N THR A 88 10.81 20.25 -7.01
CA THR A 88 9.44 20.78 -6.94
C THR A 88 8.82 20.42 -5.60
N ASN A 89 7.73 21.08 -5.20
CA ASN A 89 6.96 20.71 -4.00
C ASN A 89 6.15 19.42 -4.24
N LEU A 90 6.85 18.36 -4.67
CA LEU A 90 6.33 17.10 -5.17
C LEU A 90 6.87 15.94 -4.32
N VAL A 91 5.99 15.04 -3.92
CA VAL A 91 6.36 13.75 -3.33
C VAL A 91 6.04 12.60 -4.24
N ASN A 92 6.90 11.58 -4.25
CA ASN A 92 6.53 10.28 -4.80
C ASN A 92 5.95 9.42 -3.68
N LEU A 93 4.73 8.92 -3.85
CA LEU A 93 4.23 7.80 -3.05
C LEU A 93 4.58 6.52 -3.79
N ILE A 94 5.48 5.73 -3.22
CA ILE A 94 5.97 4.49 -3.82
C ILE A 94 5.31 3.30 -3.13
N GLY A 95 4.84 2.35 -3.92
CA GLY A 95 4.31 1.09 -3.41
C GLY A 95 3.00 1.22 -2.64
N PHE A 96 2.25 2.31 -2.86
CA PHE A 96 0.91 2.45 -2.28
C PHE A 96 0.01 1.34 -2.83
N GLN A 97 -0.46 0.47 -1.94
CA GLN A 97 -1.28 -0.68 -2.29
C GLN A 97 -2.67 -0.23 -2.79
N ARG A 98 -3.01 -0.55 -4.04
CA ARG A 98 -4.25 -0.16 -4.73
C ARG A 98 -5.24 -1.30 -4.98
N ASP A 99 -4.81 -2.55 -4.73
CA ASP A 99 -5.60 -3.76 -4.91
C ASP A 99 -6.42 -4.14 -3.67
N VAL A 100 -6.61 -3.21 -2.73
CA VAL A 100 -7.50 -3.37 -1.58
C VAL A 100 -8.74 -2.50 -1.68
N VAL A 101 -9.81 -2.93 -1.04
CA VAL A 101 -11.07 -2.21 -1.01
C VAL A 101 -10.90 -0.81 -0.42
N GLY A 102 -11.41 0.21 -1.12
CA GLY A 102 -11.31 1.61 -0.68
C GLY A 102 -9.96 2.26 -0.93
N ALA A 103 -8.99 1.56 -1.53
CA ALA A 103 -7.63 2.07 -1.70
C ALA A 103 -7.52 3.26 -2.65
N GLU A 104 -8.33 3.29 -3.71
CA GLU A 104 -8.32 4.40 -4.64
C GLU A 104 -8.86 5.66 -3.97
N GLU A 105 -9.93 5.53 -3.18
CA GLU A 105 -10.49 6.61 -2.40
C GLU A 105 -9.52 7.09 -1.30
N ASP A 106 -8.81 6.17 -0.66
CA ASP A 106 -7.73 6.48 0.28
C ASP A 106 -6.62 7.30 -0.39
N LEU A 107 -6.19 6.87 -1.58
CA LEU A 107 -5.16 7.55 -2.36
C LEU A 107 -5.63 8.95 -2.79
N GLU A 108 -6.86 9.09 -3.28
CA GLU A 108 -7.45 10.37 -3.66
C GLU A 108 -7.57 11.33 -2.47
N GLU A 109 -7.99 10.83 -1.30
CA GLU A 109 -8.09 11.64 -0.10
C GLU A 109 -6.72 12.08 0.40
N LEU A 110 -5.71 11.21 0.35
CA LEU A 110 -4.33 11.56 0.68
C LEU A 110 -3.77 12.62 -0.27
N LYS A 111 -3.98 12.46 -1.59
CA LYS A 111 -3.63 13.47 -2.61
C LYS A 111 -4.31 14.80 -2.32
N ARG A 112 -5.60 14.79 -1.99
CA ARG A 112 -6.38 16.00 -1.68
C ARG A 112 -5.82 16.74 -0.46
N ILE A 113 -5.47 16.01 0.61
CA ILE A 113 -4.92 16.60 1.84
C ILE A 113 -3.55 17.24 1.56
N LEU A 114 -2.65 16.52 0.88
CA LEU A 114 -1.32 17.04 0.55
C LEU A 114 -1.39 18.25 -0.39
N LEU A 115 -2.24 18.18 -1.43
CA LEU A 115 -2.44 19.29 -2.36
C LEU A 115 -3.02 20.53 -1.65
N SER A 116 -3.93 20.35 -0.70
CA SER A 116 -4.47 21.47 0.10
C SER A 116 -3.43 22.15 1.01
N SER A 117 -2.24 21.55 1.12
CA SER A 117 -1.09 22.07 1.86
C SER A 117 0.05 22.52 0.91
N GLY A 118 -0.23 22.60 -0.40
CA GLY A 118 0.72 23.01 -1.44
C GLY A 118 1.62 21.91 -1.97
N VAL A 119 1.43 20.65 -1.56
CA VAL A 119 2.30 19.52 -1.93
C VAL A 119 1.64 18.67 -3.00
N GLU A 120 2.26 18.63 -4.18
CA GLU A 120 1.87 17.74 -5.27
C GLU A 120 2.29 16.30 -5.01
N VAL A 121 1.56 15.36 -5.61
CA VAL A 121 1.76 13.93 -5.38
C VAL A 121 1.88 13.20 -6.71
N ASN A 122 3.00 12.51 -6.88
CA ASN A 122 3.22 11.51 -7.92
C ASN A 122 3.13 10.10 -7.31
N VAL A 123 2.56 9.13 -8.02
CA VAL A 123 2.31 7.78 -7.49
C VAL A 123 3.07 6.74 -8.31
N ILE A 124 3.89 5.92 -7.68
CA ILE A 124 4.72 4.93 -8.35
C ILE A 124 4.38 3.52 -7.83
N PRO A 125 3.98 2.58 -8.70
CA PRO A 125 3.74 2.73 -10.12
C PRO A 125 2.33 3.29 -10.41
N ASP A 126 2.19 4.05 -11.50
CA ASP A 126 0.89 4.48 -12.01
C ASP A 126 0.90 4.57 -13.54
N SER A 127 1.83 5.35 -14.09
CA SER A 127 2.00 5.52 -15.54
C SER A 127 3.46 5.72 -15.91
N LEU A 128 3.78 5.59 -17.20
CA LEU A 128 5.11 5.94 -17.72
C LEU A 128 5.42 7.43 -17.47
N GLU A 129 4.41 8.28 -17.53
CA GLU A 129 4.54 9.70 -17.24
C GLU A 129 4.91 9.93 -15.76
N SER A 130 4.27 9.20 -14.84
CA SER A 130 4.65 9.21 -13.43
C SER A 130 6.11 8.82 -13.21
N LEU A 131 6.60 7.78 -13.89
CA LEU A 131 8.01 7.38 -13.80
C LEU A 131 8.95 8.47 -14.35
N ARG A 132 8.55 9.17 -15.42
CA ARG A 132 9.34 10.28 -15.98
C ARG A 132 9.48 11.43 -14.96
N TYR A 133 8.39 11.78 -14.27
CA TYR A 133 8.37 12.87 -13.29
C TYR A 133 8.96 12.51 -11.93
N ALA A 134 9.15 11.21 -11.64
CA ALA A 134 9.67 10.73 -10.35
C ALA A 134 10.97 11.42 -9.90
N ARG A 135 11.85 11.80 -10.83
CA ARG A 135 13.15 12.44 -10.53
C ARG A 135 13.04 13.88 -9.97
N TYR A 136 11.90 14.53 -10.16
CA TYR A 136 11.71 15.93 -9.76
C TYR A 136 11.21 16.06 -8.33
N ALA A 137 10.80 14.95 -7.70
CA ALA A 137 10.33 14.94 -6.33
C ALA A 137 11.41 15.42 -5.34
N SER A 138 10.92 16.03 -4.26
CA SER A 138 11.72 16.39 -3.09
C SER A 138 11.87 15.24 -2.10
N LEU A 139 10.96 14.25 -2.14
CA LEU A 139 10.95 13.12 -1.22
C LEU A 139 10.27 11.89 -1.84
N ASN A 140 10.82 10.71 -1.56
CA ASN A 140 10.17 9.42 -1.79
C ASN A 140 9.53 8.90 -0.50
N VAL A 141 8.25 8.53 -0.55
CA VAL A 141 7.47 8.03 0.59
C VAL A 141 7.02 6.61 0.28
N ALA A 142 7.63 5.62 0.94
CA ALA A 142 7.35 4.21 0.71
C ALA A 142 6.32 3.67 1.72
N PHE A 143 5.21 3.10 1.22
CA PHE A 143 4.14 2.49 2.01
C PHE A 143 4.27 0.97 2.08
N GLY A 144 5.34 0.45 2.69
CA GLY A 144 5.54 -0.99 2.79
C GLY A 144 6.16 -1.70 1.59
N TYR A 145 6.11 -1.05 0.44
CA TYR A 145 6.75 -1.49 -0.79
C TYR A 145 7.41 -0.29 -1.47
N GLY A 146 8.33 -0.54 -2.39
CA GLY A 146 9.14 0.46 -3.07
C GLY A 146 10.42 0.87 -2.35
N VAL A 147 10.83 0.20 -1.27
CA VAL A 147 12.02 0.65 -0.49
C VAL A 147 13.30 0.52 -1.31
N LYS A 148 13.45 -0.58 -2.06
CA LYS A 148 14.60 -0.73 -2.97
C LYS A 148 14.63 0.35 -4.06
N LEU A 149 13.49 0.69 -4.65
CA LEU A 149 13.40 1.79 -5.60
C LEU A 149 13.76 3.13 -4.95
N ALA A 150 13.25 3.41 -3.75
CA ALA A 150 13.53 4.64 -3.03
C ALA A 150 15.03 4.78 -2.70
N ARG A 151 15.68 3.71 -2.22
CA ARG A 151 17.13 3.64 -2.00
C ARG A 151 17.92 3.85 -3.29
N ARG A 152 17.46 3.26 -4.40
CA ARG A 152 18.08 3.47 -5.72
C ARG A 152 17.98 4.94 -6.13
N MET A 153 16.81 5.56 -5.99
CA MET A 153 16.58 6.97 -6.33
C MET A 153 17.37 7.94 -5.44
N GLU A 154 17.59 7.59 -4.18
CA GLU A 154 18.50 8.33 -3.30
C GLU A 154 19.95 8.29 -3.85
N ARG A 155 20.45 7.11 -4.23
CA ARG A 155 21.80 6.97 -4.79
C ARG A 155 21.98 7.66 -6.15
N GLU A 156 20.98 7.57 -7.03
CA GLU A 156 21.09 8.03 -8.43
C GLU A 156 20.68 9.50 -8.62
N PHE A 157 19.72 10.01 -7.83
CA PHE A 157 19.17 11.35 -7.97
C PHE A 157 19.28 12.23 -6.71
N GLY A 158 19.81 11.69 -5.60
CA GLY A 158 19.92 12.41 -4.33
C GLY A 158 18.58 12.72 -3.67
N ILE A 159 17.51 11.99 -4.03
CA ILE A 159 16.16 12.22 -3.48
C ILE A 159 16.04 11.40 -2.19
N PRO A 160 15.88 12.03 -1.01
CA PRO A 160 15.74 11.31 0.25
C PRO A 160 14.48 10.45 0.24
N TYR A 161 14.43 9.48 1.16
CA TYR A 161 13.23 8.66 1.33
C TYR A 161 12.86 8.43 2.79
N ILE A 162 11.57 8.22 3.01
CA ILE A 162 11.04 7.73 4.27
C ILE A 162 10.18 6.49 4.04
N VAL A 163 10.18 5.59 5.02
CA VAL A 163 9.26 4.45 5.09
C VAL A 163 8.20 4.77 6.14
N VAL A 164 6.93 4.58 5.80
CA VAL A 164 5.78 4.96 6.64
C VAL A 164 4.74 3.85 6.67
N ASP A 165 3.93 3.84 7.72
CA ASP A 165 2.65 3.14 7.75
C ASP A 165 1.53 3.98 7.13
N TYR A 166 0.35 3.35 6.99
CA TYR A 166 -0.83 4.05 6.51
C TYR A 166 -1.35 5.04 7.57
N PRO A 167 -1.58 6.31 7.22
CA PRO A 167 -1.96 7.36 8.17
C PRO A 167 -3.46 7.30 8.53
N TYR A 168 -3.90 6.19 9.12
CA TYR A 168 -5.28 6.05 9.61
C TYR A 168 -5.54 6.97 10.80
N GLY A 169 -6.75 7.52 10.87
CA GLY A 169 -7.13 8.43 11.93
C GLY A 169 -6.60 9.86 11.77
N VAL A 170 -6.98 10.72 12.72
CA VAL A 170 -6.54 12.12 12.76
C VAL A 170 -5.09 12.22 13.19
N GLU A 171 -4.70 11.49 14.24
CA GLU A 171 -3.35 11.49 14.78
C GLU A 171 -2.38 10.77 13.85
N GLY A 172 -2.78 9.66 13.22
CA GLY A 172 -1.94 8.99 12.22
C GLY A 172 -1.60 9.90 11.04
N MET A 173 -2.58 10.64 10.52
CA MET A 173 -2.34 11.64 9.48
C MET A 173 -1.51 12.82 9.95
N ARG A 174 -1.73 13.31 11.18
CA ARG A 174 -0.91 14.38 11.77
C ARG A 174 0.56 13.96 11.88
N LEU A 175 0.84 12.76 12.37
CA LEU A 175 2.19 12.21 12.46
C LEU A 175 2.84 12.05 11.09
N PHE A 176 2.08 11.59 10.10
CA PHE A 176 2.55 11.47 8.73
C PHE A 176 2.95 12.83 8.14
N ILE A 177 2.10 13.87 8.26
CA ILE A 177 2.41 15.21 7.76
C ILE A 177 3.64 15.79 8.48
N ASN A 178 3.75 15.59 9.80
CA ASN A 178 4.93 16.04 10.55
C ASN A 178 6.22 15.39 10.03
N LYS A 179 6.19 14.10 9.71
CA LYS A 179 7.35 13.40 9.14
C LYS A 179 7.72 13.93 7.75
N LEU A 180 6.74 14.32 6.94
CA LEU A 180 6.99 14.97 5.65
C LEU A 180 7.60 16.38 5.82
N SER A 181 7.23 17.10 6.88
CA SER A 181 7.66 18.48 7.12
C SER A 181 9.17 18.61 7.39
N GLU A 182 9.84 17.51 7.71
CA GLU A 182 11.30 17.45 7.83
C GLU A 182 12.02 17.61 6.48
N TYR A 183 11.33 17.35 5.36
CA TYR A 183 11.90 17.34 4.02
C TYR A 183 11.24 18.35 3.07
N ILE A 184 10.05 18.85 3.42
CA ILE A 184 9.17 19.58 2.51
C ILE A 184 8.57 20.78 3.23
N VAL A 185 8.44 21.90 2.49
CA VAL A 185 7.79 23.11 2.98
C VAL A 185 6.30 23.06 2.67
N PHE A 186 5.48 23.04 3.71
CA PHE A 186 4.04 23.19 3.60
C PHE A 186 3.65 24.67 3.52
N GLU A 187 2.84 25.04 2.52
CA GLU A 187 2.37 26.41 2.35
C GLU A 187 1.31 26.79 3.39
N HIS A 188 0.57 25.79 3.89
CA HIS A 188 -0.49 25.92 4.86
C HIS A 188 -0.34 24.87 5.96
N ASP A 189 -0.35 25.30 7.22
CA ASP A 189 -0.39 24.38 8.36
C ASP A 189 -1.81 23.83 8.54
N ASN A 190 -2.02 22.63 8.01
CA ASN A 190 -3.25 21.85 8.18
C ASN A 190 -3.18 20.86 9.36
N THR A 191 -2.10 20.84 10.16
CA THR A 191 -1.90 19.84 11.22
C THR A 191 -2.50 20.23 12.57
N ASN A 192 -2.61 21.54 12.85
CA ASN A 192 -3.03 22.07 14.14
C ASN A 192 -4.53 22.43 14.22
N GLY A 193 -5.40 21.44 14.07
CA GLY A 193 -6.86 21.59 14.28
C GLY A 193 -7.57 22.53 13.29
N LYS A 194 -6.92 22.87 12.19
CA LYS A 194 -7.46 23.67 11.08
C LYS A 194 -7.54 22.82 9.82
N GLY A 195 -8.42 23.19 8.88
CA GLY A 195 -8.60 22.47 7.62
C GLY A 195 -9.34 21.12 7.78
N ALA A 196 -8.86 20.09 7.07
CA ALA A 196 -9.55 18.79 6.90
C ALA A 196 -9.89 18.07 8.22
N PHE A 197 -9.06 18.20 9.26
CA PHE A 197 -9.31 17.51 10.54
C PHE A 197 -10.41 18.16 11.39
N SER A 198 -10.62 19.46 11.24
CA SER A 198 -11.64 20.18 12.02
C SER A 198 -13.06 19.69 11.72
N GLU A 199 -13.31 19.30 10.46
CA GLU A 199 -14.59 18.74 10.03
C GLU A 199 -14.87 17.38 10.70
N ILE A 200 -13.84 16.55 10.84
CA ILE A 200 -13.94 15.24 11.50
C ILE A 200 -14.32 15.44 12.96
N SER A 201 -13.60 16.31 13.68
CA SER A 201 -13.89 16.61 15.08
C SER A 201 -15.30 17.18 15.29
N GLU A 202 -15.75 18.10 14.43
CA GLU A 202 -17.12 18.65 14.50
C GLU A 202 -18.21 17.59 14.29
N LYS A 203 -18.01 16.67 13.36
CA LYS A 203 -18.94 15.56 13.14
C LYS A 203 -18.93 14.59 14.32
N LEU A 204 -17.77 14.26 14.88
CA LEU A 204 -17.65 13.37 16.04
C LEU A 204 -18.28 13.93 17.31
N LYS A 205 -18.29 15.26 17.49
CA LYS A 205 -18.99 15.90 18.64
C LYS A 205 -20.46 15.50 18.75
N ARG A 206 -21.14 15.23 17.61
CA ARG A 206 -22.54 14.79 17.58
C ARG A 206 -22.76 13.43 18.22
N TYR A 207 -21.74 12.57 18.18
CA TYR A 207 -21.77 11.20 18.69
C TYR A 207 -20.85 10.99 19.90
N ARG A 208 -20.42 12.09 20.55
CA ARG A 208 -19.47 12.04 21.67
C ARG A 208 -19.87 11.09 22.80
N ASN A 209 -21.18 10.94 23.04
CA ASN A 209 -21.71 10.08 24.09
C ASN A 209 -21.54 8.59 23.77
N ASN A 210 -21.30 8.24 22.51
CA ASN A 210 -21.08 6.87 22.06
C ASN A 210 -19.58 6.50 22.07
N LEU A 211 -18.67 7.48 22.12
CA LEU A 211 -17.21 7.24 22.10
C LEU A 211 -16.72 6.34 23.26
N PRO A 212 -17.30 6.39 24.48
CA PRO A 212 -16.92 5.46 25.53
C PRO A 212 -17.19 3.98 25.21
N LEU A 213 -18.04 3.66 24.24
CA LEU A 213 -18.35 2.27 23.84
C LEU A 213 -17.16 1.58 23.15
N PHE A 214 -16.17 2.34 22.69
CA PHE A 214 -15.00 1.81 22.01
C PHE A 214 -13.89 1.41 23.00
N TYR A 215 -13.90 1.96 24.21
CA TYR A 215 -12.81 1.79 25.17
C TYR A 215 -12.66 0.35 25.64
N ASP A 216 -11.41 -0.11 25.68
CA ASP A 216 -10.98 -1.46 26.08
C ASP A 216 -11.63 -2.60 25.28
N VAL A 217 -12.30 -2.29 24.15
CA VAL A 217 -12.86 -3.30 23.26
C VAL A 217 -11.71 -4.11 22.65
N PRO A 218 -11.71 -5.45 22.78
CA PRO A 218 -10.72 -6.31 22.16
C PRO A 218 -10.86 -6.33 20.63
N VAL A 219 -9.77 -6.02 19.93
CA VAL A 219 -9.69 -5.97 18.46
C VAL A 219 -8.56 -6.84 17.94
N CYS A 220 -8.80 -7.49 16.81
CA CYS A 220 -7.78 -8.14 16.01
C CYS A 220 -7.65 -7.43 14.66
N VAL A 221 -6.41 -7.26 14.20
CA VAL A 221 -6.10 -6.61 12.92
C VAL A 221 -5.20 -7.52 12.11
N VAL A 222 -5.63 -7.87 10.90
CA VAL A 222 -4.92 -8.77 9.99
C VAL A 222 -4.63 -8.08 8.66
N GLY A 223 -3.41 -8.23 8.12
CA GLY A 223 -3.05 -7.71 6.81
C GLY A 223 -1.58 -7.35 6.67
N ASP A 224 -1.25 -6.54 5.67
CA ASP A 224 0.13 -6.12 5.42
C ASP A 224 0.66 -5.20 6.52
N LEU A 225 1.96 -5.35 6.85
CA LEU A 225 2.57 -4.72 8.03
C LEU A 225 2.35 -3.19 8.16
N PRO A 226 2.47 -2.37 7.09
CA PRO A 226 2.21 -0.93 7.21
C PRO A 226 0.74 -0.60 7.44
N LYS A 227 -0.19 -1.42 6.94
CA LYS A 227 -1.63 -1.21 7.15
C LYS A 227 -2.00 -1.57 8.59
N ILE A 228 -1.57 -2.73 9.09
CA ILE A 228 -1.85 -3.13 10.46
C ILE A 228 -1.18 -2.18 11.46
N SER A 229 0.05 -1.72 11.20
CA SER A 229 0.74 -0.73 12.05
C SER A 229 -0.08 0.55 12.20
N GLY A 230 -0.49 1.14 11.08
CA GLY A 230 -1.29 2.37 11.09
C GLY A 230 -2.65 2.17 11.75
N MET A 231 -3.33 1.05 11.45
CA MET A 231 -4.65 0.75 11.97
C MET A 231 -4.60 0.48 13.47
N SER A 232 -3.63 -0.28 13.96
CA SER A 232 -3.43 -0.53 15.40
C SER A 232 -3.19 0.76 16.15
N LYS A 233 -2.34 1.67 15.64
CA LYS A 233 -2.12 2.99 16.23
C LYS A 233 -3.41 3.79 16.33
N PHE A 234 -4.21 3.82 15.26
CA PHE A 234 -5.51 4.50 15.29
C PHE A 234 -6.44 3.93 16.36
N LEU A 235 -6.61 2.59 16.38
CA LEU A 235 -7.50 1.91 17.30
C LEU A 235 -7.09 2.12 18.77
N GLU A 236 -5.81 2.00 19.09
CA GLU A 236 -5.30 2.15 20.46
C GLU A 236 -5.21 3.62 20.89
N CYS A 237 -4.61 4.48 20.06
CA CYS A 237 -4.27 5.85 20.47
C CYS A 237 -5.44 6.83 20.32
N GLU A 238 -6.35 6.62 19.37
CA GLU A 238 -7.48 7.53 19.14
C GLU A 238 -8.79 7.00 19.69
N LEU A 239 -9.06 5.70 19.55
CA LEU A 239 -10.32 5.09 19.99
C LEU A 239 -10.25 4.40 21.34
N GLY A 240 -9.05 4.24 21.93
CA GLY A 240 -8.87 3.57 23.22
C GLY A 240 -9.24 2.08 23.20
N MET A 241 -9.25 1.45 22.03
CA MET A 241 -9.50 0.02 21.88
C MET A 241 -8.25 -0.78 22.28
N ASN A 242 -8.41 -2.07 22.58
CA ASN A 242 -7.31 -2.95 22.93
C ASN A 242 -6.99 -3.89 21.76
N VAL A 243 -5.86 -3.64 21.06
CA VAL A 243 -5.40 -4.54 20.01
C VAL A 243 -4.73 -5.77 20.65
N GLU A 244 -5.51 -6.84 20.78
CA GLU A 244 -5.08 -8.13 21.33
C GLU A 244 -4.13 -8.86 20.37
N LEU A 245 -4.38 -8.73 19.06
CA LEU A 245 -3.60 -9.40 18.03
C LEU A 245 -3.47 -8.50 16.80
N ALA A 246 -2.23 -8.21 16.41
CA ALA A 246 -1.88 -7.66 15.10
C ALA A 246 -1.15 -8.75 14.30
N PHE A 247 -1.74 -9.21 13.21
CA PHE A 247 -1.27 -10.37 12.46
C PHE A 247 -0.85 -9.95 11.05
N ALA A 248 0.47 -10.02 10.79
CA ALA A 248 1.07 -9.64 9.53
C ALA A 248 1.04 -10.80 8.53
N THR A 249 0.43 -10.57 7.37
CA THR A 249 0.38 -11.52 6.24
C THR A 249 1.64 -11.49 5.37
N SER A 250 2.50 -10.49 5.58
CA SER A 250 3.73 -10.28 4.82
C SER A 250 4.86 -9.81 5.74
N SER A 251 6.06 -10.38 5.55
CA SER A 251 7.27 -10.02 6.29
C SER A 251 8.09 -8.89 5.64
N ALA A 252 7.63 -8.33 4.52
CA ALA A 252 8.39 -7.38 3.68
C ALA A 252 9.10 -6.28 4.47
N MET A 253 8.39 -5.67 5.40
CA MET A 253 8.86 -4.51 6.15
C MET A 253 9.80 -4.84 7.32
N LYS A 254 9.78 -6.07 7.83
CA LYS A 254 10.73 -6.52 8.87
C LYS A 254 12.17 -6.44 8.39
N GLU A 255 12.39 -6.66 7.10
CA GLU A 255 13.70 -6.61 6.43
C GLU A 255 14.22 -5.18 6.22
N PHE A 256 13.41 -4.16 6.53
CA PHE A 256 13.75 -2.74 6.36
C PHE A 256 13.71 -1.97 7.69
N ASP A 257 13.98 -2.67 8.81
CA ASP A 257 14.04 -2.13 10.18
C ASP A 257 12.73 -1.45 10.65
N PHE A 258 11.58 -1.92 10.16
CA PHE A 258 10.27 -1.46 10.59
C PHE A 258 9.74 -2.31 11.76
N ASN A 259 9.67 -1.75 12.96
CA ASN A 259 9.21 -2.45 14.16
C ASN A 259 7.79 -2.02 14.56
N VAL A 260 6.87 -2.99 14.66
CA VAL A 260 5.49 -2.78 15.09
C VAL A 260 5.25 -3.62 16.36
N PRO A 261 4.96 -2.99 17.51
CA PRO A 261 4.67 -3.71 18.75
C PRO A 261 3.54 -4.73 18.57
N ARG A 262 3.63 -5.87 19.26
CA ARG A 262 2.58 -6.93 19.30
C ARG A 262 2.21 -7.52 17.93
N THR A 263 3.05 -7.35 16.90
CA THR A 263 2.85 -8.00 15.62
C THR A 263 3.37 -9.44 15.64
N LYS A 264 2.50 -10.39 15.29
CA LYS A 264 2.87 -11.75 14.91
C LYS A 264 2.91 -11.87 13.40
N PHE A 265 3.82 -12.67 12.88
CA PHE A 265 3.90 -12.99 11.46
C PHE A 265 3.36 -14.38 11.25
N ALA A 266 2.41 -14.53 10.34
CA ALA A 266 1.86 -15.82 9.96
C ALA A 266 2.89 -16.63 9.18
N GLU A 267 3.10 -17.89 9.55
CA GLU A 267 3.63 -18.87 8.58
C GLU A 267 2.50 -19.55 7.80
N SER A 268 1.29 -19.61 8.38
CA SER A 268 0.12 -20.22 7.73
C SER A 268 -1.22 -19.64 8.22
N TYR A 269 -2.27 -19.90 7.44
CA TYR A 269 -3.65 -19.56 7.82
C TYR A 269 -4.19 -20.42 8.97
N ASP A 270 -3.71 -21.66 9.11
CA ASP A 270 -4.10 -22.54 10.22
C ASP A 270 -3.58 -22.00 11.56
N GLU A 271 -2.36 -21.45 11.56
CA GLU A 271 -1.78 -20.78 12.73
C GLU A 271 -2.64 -19.59 13.18
N PHE A 272 -3.13 -18.79 12.24
CA PHE A 272 -4.07 -17.69 12.53
C PHE A 272 -5.35 -18.19 13.22
N ILE A 273 -5.94 -19.28 12.70
CA ILE A 273 -7.16 -19.87 13.28
C ILE A 273 -6.92 -20.33 14.72
N GLU A 274 -5.78 -20.95 15.00
CA GLU A 274 -5.45 -21.38 16.36
C GLU A 274 -5.24 -20.19 17.31
N GLU A 275 -4.58 -19.14 16.85
CA GLU A 275 -4.35 -17.92 17.63
C GLU A 275 -5.66 -17.20 18.00
N ILE A 276 -6.64 -17.12 17.07
CA ILE A 276 -7.89 -16.42 17.34
C ILE A 276 -8.88 -17.23 18.20
N LYS A 277 -8.77 -18.57 18.25
CA LYS A 277 -9.72 -19.46 18.98
C LYS A 277 -9.81 -19.20 20.49
N GLY A 278 -8.80 -18.57 21.09
CA GLY A 278 -8.76 -18.26 22.52
C GLY A 278 -9.07 -16.80 22.87
N LEU A 279 -9.29 -15.94 21.88
CA LEU A 279 -9.41 -14.50 22.08
C LEU A 279 -10.87 -14.04 21.98
N ASP A 280 -11.32 -13.22 22.93
CA ASP A 280 -12.66 -12.61 22.90
C ASP A 280 -12.70 -11.37 21.99
N ILE A 281 -12.31 -11.55 20.73
CA ILE A 281 -12.27 -10.46 19.75
C ILE A 281 -13.69 -9.98 19.47
N LYS A 282 -13.97 -8.69 19.67
CA LYS A 282 -15.27 -8.09 19.31
C LYS A 282 -15.26 -7.51 17.91
N VAL A 283 -14.16 -6.89 17.52
CA VAL A 283 -13.99 -6.32 16.16
C VAL A 283 -12.80 -6.97 15.48
N LEU A 284 -13.01 -7.46 14.26
CA LEU A 284 -11.97 -8.05 13.44
C LEU A 284 -11.80 -7.22 12.17
N PHE A 285 -10.62 -6.63 12.01
CA PHE A 285 -10.16 -6.06 10.76
C PHE A 285 -9.32 -7.10 10.03
N GLY A 286 -9.57 -7.33 8.74
CA GLY A 286 -8.82 -8.36 8.03
C GLY A 286 -9.03 -8.37 6.52
N THR A 287 -8.86 -9.57 5.97
CA THR A 287 -9.04 -9.89 4.56
C THR A 287 -10.33 -10.69 4.35
N ASP A 288 -10.63 -11.04 3.11
CA ASP A 288 -11.72 -11.96 2.79
C ASP A 288 -11.53 -13.36 3.38
N GLU A 289 -10.30 -13.78 3.67
CA GLU A 289 -10.04 -15.06 4.31
C GLU A 289 -10.58 -15.04 5.74
N GLU A 290 -10.21 -14.04 6.54
CA GLU A 290 -10.76 -13.82 7.88
C GLU A 290 -12.30 -13.72 7.89
N ARG A 291 -12.87 -13.11 6.85
CA ARG A 291 -14.33 -13.00 6.70
C ARG A 291 -15.04 -14.35 6.55
N ARG A 292 -14.35 -15.39 6.04
CA ARG A 292 -14.89 -16.76 5.98
C ARG A 292 -15.09 -17.38 7.36
N ILE A 293 -14.24 -17.00 8.32
CA ILE A 293 -14.35 -17.42 9.73
C ILE A 293 -15.37 -16.53 10.45
N ARG A 294 -15.25 -15.21 10.26
CA ARG A 294 -16.09 -14.21 10.91
C ARG A 294 -16.74 -13.28 9.90
N LYS A 295 -18.02 -13.53 9.63
CA LYS A 295 -18.80 -12.81 8.61
C LYS A 295 -18.89 -11.29 8.83
N ASP A 296 -18.76 -10.85 10.07
CA ASP A 296 -18.82 -9.44 10.46
C ASP A 296 -17.49 -8.70 10.32
N ALA A 297 -16.42 -9.39 9.92
CA ALA A 297 -15.08 -8.81 9.74
C ALA A 297 -15.09 -7.61 8.77
N ILE A 298 -14.41 -6.54 9.18
CA ILE A 298 -14.20 -5.35 8.38
C ILE A 298 -13.02 -5.63 7.44
N VAL A 299 -13.34 -5.82 6.17
CA VAL A 299 -12.33 -6.09 5.15
C VAL A 299 -11.68 -4.77 4.73
N PHE A 300 -10.35 -4.69 4.89
CA PHE A 300 -9.53 -3.51 4.59
C PHE A 300 -8.12 -3.85 4.03
N ALA A 301 -7.74 -5.12 4.05
CA ALA A 301 -6.47 -5.63 3.56
C ALA A 301 -6.66 -6.68 2.45
N PHE A 302 -5.62 -6.92 1.65
CA PHE A 302 -5.67 -7.87 0.55
C PHE A 302 -5.58 -9.32 1.07
N PRO A 303 -6.36 -10.28 0.54
CA PRO A 303 -7.36 -10.13 -0.52
C PRO A 303 -8.69 -9.51 -0.05
N SER A 304 -9.33 -8.68 -0.89
CA SER A 304 -10.58 -7.98 -0.55
C SER A 304 -11.58 -7.88 -1.73
N PHE A 305 -12.06 -9.01 -2.21
CA PHE A 305 -12.98 -9.17 -3.33
C PHE A 305 -14.47 -9.12 -2.92
N THR A 306 -14.81 -9.39 -1.65
CA THR A 306 -16.23 -9.47 -1.22
C THR A 306 -16.85 -8.11 -0.87
N ARG A 307 -16.11 -7.01 -1.00
CA ARG A 307 -16.58 -5.65 -0.66
C ARG A 307 -16.23 -4.67 -1.78
N MET A 308 -17.18 -3.78 -2.10
CA MET A 308 -16.92 -2.55 -2.83
C MET A 308 -16.97 -1.38 -1.86
N SER A 309 -16.06 -0.41 -1.99
CA SER A 309 -16.11 0.86 -1.28
C SER A 309 -16.01 1.98 -2.29
N TYR A 310 -16.69 3.09 -1.98
CA TYR A 310 -16.62 4.37 -2.70
C TYR A 310 -16.31 5.51 -1.73
N VAL A 311 -15.80 5.16 -0.56
CA VAL A 311 -15.44 6.09 0.51
C VAL A 311 -14.07 5.71 1.06
N PRO A 312 -13.25 6.70 1.45
CA PRO A 312 -11.95 6.43 2.03
C PRO A 312 -12.09 5.98 3.48
N TYR A 313 -11.00 5.43 4.00
CA TYR A 313 -10.66 5.25 5.40
C TYR A 313 -9.57 6.21 5.89
N LEU A 314 -8.73 6.75 5.00
CA LEU A 314 -7.79 7.83 5.32
C LEU A 314 -8.50 9.19 5.39
N GLY A 315 -7.90 10.14 6.12
CA GLY A 315 -8.39 11.53 6.17
C GLY A 315 -9.83 11.62 6.68
N LYS A 316 -10.73 12.23 5.90
CA LYS A 316 -12.18 12.27 6.22
C LYS A 316 -12.80 10.87 6.40
N GLY A 317 -12.15 9.85 5.85
CA GLY A 317 -12.49 8.44 5.98
C GLY A 317 -12.41 7.87 7.40
N THR A 318 -11.76 8.58 8.31
CA THR A 318 -11.77 8.27 9.75
C THR A 318 -13.20 8.12 10.28
N LEU A 319 -14.14 8.94 9.78
CA LEU A 319 -15.55 8.83 10.16
C LEU A 319 -16.20 7.53 9.66
N ASN A 320 -15.80 7.04 8.49
CA ASN A 320 -16.29 5.79 7.93
C ASN A 320 -15.75 4.59 8.73
N LEU A 321 -14.47 4.64 9.13
CA LEU A 321 -13.89 3.64 10.03
C LEU A 321 -14.66 3.58 11.35
N ILE A 322 -14.90 4.72 11.98
CA ILE A 322 -15.65 4.79 13.25
C ILE A 322 -17.07 4.25 13.08
N ALA A 323 -17.75 4.58 11.98
CA ALA A 323 -19.08 4.08 11.68
C ALA A 323 -19.09 2.55 11.48
N ASP A 324 -18.15 2.00 10.71
CA ASP A 324 -18.04 0.56 10.46
C ASP A 324 -17.75 -0.20 11.76
N ILE A 325 -16.86 0.32 12.62
CA ILE A 325 -16.57 -0.26 13.94
C ILE A 325 -17.83 -0.22 14.80
N TYR A 326 -18.49 0.93 14.90
CA TYR A 326 -19.69 1.10 15.72
C TYR A 326 -20.80 0.10 15.34
N GLU A 327 -21.03 -0.11 14.04
CA GLU A 327 -21.99 -1.09 13.55
C GLU A 327 -21.69 -2.50 14.08
N ARG A 328 -20.41 -2.91 14.13
CA ARG A 328 -20.02 -4.23 14.65
C ARG A 328 -20.22 -4.29 16.15
N LEU A 329 -19.87 -3.24 16.89
CA LEU A 329 -20.08 -3.17 18.34
C LEU A 329 -21.55 -3.33 18.71
N MET A 330 -22.45 -2.68 17.98
CA MET A 330 -23.89 -2.81 18.21
C MET A 330 -24.43 -4.22 17.95
N GLY A 331 -23.71 -5.06 17.19
CA GLY A 331 -24.06 -6.47 17.04
C GLY A 331 -23.79 -7.32 18.28
N TRP A 332 -23.00 -6.81 19.24
CA TRP A 332 -22.64 -7.51 20.48
C TRP A 332 -23.40 -7.01 21.72
N ILE A 333 -24.04 -5.84 21.64
CA ILE A 333 -24.80 -5.20 22.73
C ILE A 333 -26.28 -5.58 22.63
#